data_AF-A0A7K9Z2P8-F1
#
_entry.id   AF-A0A7K9Z2P8-F1
#
_cell.length_a   1.000
_cell.length_b   1.000
_cell.length_c   1.000
_cell.angle_alpha   90.00
_cell.angle_beta   90.00
_cell.angle_gamma   90.00
#
_symmetry.space_group_name_H-M   'P 1'
#
loop_
_entity.id
_entity.type
_entity.pdbx_description
1 polymer ?
#
loop_
_entity_poly.entity_id
_entity_poly.type
_entity_poly.pdbx_seq_one_letter_code
_entity_poly.pdbx_strand_id
1 'polypeptide(L)'
;LYPVLEKAGDKTLLISETAQGTLADICEACGYDSVQGLINENSDYLVNGISLNLRQLAHQPRAAQVLGSMLRHSDASLLPLVEDVIQDVLSALDQSYDNQASTFLSVLHSLMAALVQWFGPSCSEEHQQRQAEERHSSTLSQMQQEITSQEVEQFFLNYIKQKQIAEGNLSELDDEEADEVPPIAKPEPSSSDTEGETPLPSHAQLAKDVMERCIHLLSDRNLRVRLKVLDVLELCVTVLHPHGNHLLPMAHRAWPALVTRLISDDPLAVLRAFKVLCTLAQKCGDFLRQRFSKDVLPKLTSSLHNQAAASARAGPVYNHTLAFKLQLAVLQGLGSLCEKLDMGE
;
A
#
# COMPACT_ATOMS: atom_id res chain seq x y z
N LEU A 1 17.14 -17.19 16.79
CA LEU A 1 16.40 -16.19 15.99
C LEU A 1 15.72 -16.79 14.76
N TYR A 2 16.45 -17.41 13.81
CA TYR A 2 15.89 -17.91 12.54
C TYR A 2 14.62 -18.81 12.64
N PRO A 3 14.57 -19.86 13.49
CA PRO A 3 13.37 -20.72 13.57
C PRO A 3 12.15 -20.00 14.13
N VAL A 4 12.36 -18.99 14.99
CA VAL A 4 11.28 -18.18 15.57
C VAL A 4 10.74 -17.22 14.50
N LEU A 5 11.62 -16.59 13.72
CA LEU A 5 11.22 -15.76 12.57
C LEU A 5 10.49 -16.56 11.49
N GLU A 6 10.85 -17.83 11.28
CA GLU A 6 10.10 -18.72 10.38
C GLU A 6 8.64 -18.85 10.85
N LYS A 7 8.43 -19.03 12.16
CA LYS A 7 7.09 -19.16 12.75
C LYS A 7 6.33 -17.85 12.87
N ALA A 8 7.03 -16.73 13.02
CA ALA A 8 6.43 -15.40 12.97
C ALA A 8 5.77 -15.12 11.60
N GLY A 9 6.29 -15.72 10.52
CA GLY A 9 5.73 -15.65 9.17
C GLY A 9 4.73 -16.75 8.81
N ASP A 10 4.27 -17.56 9.76
CA ASP A 10 3.27 -18.61 9.51
C ASP A 10 1.90 -17.99 9.16
N LYS A 11 1.07 -18.74 8.42
CA LYS A 11 -0.30 -18.32 8.09
C LYS A 11 -1.25 -18.50 9.28
N THR A 12 -0.88 -19.33 10.24
CA THR A 12 -1.66 -19.63 11.42
C THR A 12 -1.45 -18.55 12.47
N LEU A 13 -2.49 -17.76 12.73
CA LEU A 13 -2.42 -16.59 13.63
C LEU A 13 -1.88 -16.94 15.03
N LEU A 14 -2.32 -18.06 15.61
CA LEU A 14 -1.83 -18.51 16.92
C LEU A 14 -0.32 -18.79 16.92
N ILE A 15 0.20 -19.38 15.84
CA ILE A 15 1.64 -19.69 15.69
C ILE A 15 2.42 -18.38 15.52
N SER A 16 1.94 -17.48 14.67
CA SER A 16 2.61 -16.19 14.44
C SER A 16 2.62 -15.31 15.68
N GLU A 17 1.51 -15.23 16.43
CA GLU A 17 1.42 -14.45 17.67
C GLU A 17 2.31 -15.02 18.76
N THR A 18 2.31 -16.35 18.95
CA THR A 18 3.18 -16.99 19.94
C THR A 18 4.65 -16.75 19.59
N ALA A 19 5.02 -16.87 18.31
CA ALA A 19 6.38 -16.61 17.86
C ALA A 19 6.79 -15.14 18.03
N GLN A 20 5.87 -14.19 17.81
CA GLN A 20 6.11 -12.76 18.08
C GLN A 20 6.30 -12.48 19.57
N GLY A 21 5.49 -13.10 20.45
CA GLY A 21 5.71 -13.05 21.89
C GLY A 21 7.08 -13.61 22.28
N THR A 22 7.46 -14.76 21.71
CA THR A 22 8.81 -15.33 21.94
C THR A 22 9.93 -14.41 21.43
N LEU A 23 9.74 -13.65 20.35
CA LEU A 23 10.73 -12.67 19.88
C LEU A 23 10.89 -11.52 20.88
N ALA A 24 9.79 -11.06 21.50
CA ALA A 24 9.83 -10.06 22.55
C ALA A 24 10.56 -10.60 23.81
N ASP A 25 10.27 -11.84 24.20
CA ASP A 25 10.96 -12.48 25.33
C ASP A 25 12.47 -12.63 25.08
N ILE A 26 12.87 -13.00 23.85
CA ILE A 26 14.29 -13.07 23.45
C ILE A 26 14.92 -11.68 23.46
N CYS A 27 14.20 -10.65 22.99
CA CYS A 27 14.65 -9.27 22.99
C CYS A 27 14.99 -8.81 24.42
N GLU A 28 14.07 -9.01 25.35
CA GLU A 28 14.25 -8.66 26.77
C GLU A 28 15.37 -9.46 27.42
N ALA A 29 15.40 -10.78 27.22
CA ALA A 29 16.39 -11.67 27.82
C ALA A 29 17.82 -11.41 27.32
N CYS A 30 17.97 -10.95 26.07
CA CYS A 30 19.27 -10.63 25.48
C CYS A 30 19.68 -9.16 25.63
N GLY A 31 18.82 -8.31 26.21
CA GLY A 31 19.14 -6.90 26.49
C GLY A 31 19.08 -5.98 25.26
N TYR A 32 18.23 -6.29 24.29
CA TYR A 32 17.97 -5.41 23.14
C TYR A 32 16.84 -4.42 23.46
N ASP A 33 16.95 -3.19 22.95
CA ASP A 33 15.95 -2.13 23.18
C ASP A 33 14.61 -2.38 22.46
N SER A 34 14.65 -3.12 21.34
CA SER A 34 13.46 -3.44 20.55
C SER A 34 13.66 -4.68 19.68
N VAL A 35 12.56 -5.33 19.28
CA VAL A 35 12.59 -6.45 18.32
C VAL A 35 13.23 -6.02 17.00
N GLN A 36 13.03 -4.76 16.59
CA GLN A 36 13.68 -4.17 15.42
C GLN A 36 15.21 -4.13 15.59
N GLY A 37 15.70 -3.67 16.74
CA GLY A 37 17.13 -3.67 17.07
C GLY A 37 17.74 -5.08 17.07
N LEU A 38 17.05 -6.05 17.70
CA LEU A 38 17.43 -7.46 17.69
C LEU A 38 17.60 -8.01 16.26
N ILE A 39 16.67 -7.70 15.36
CA ILE A 39 16.74 -8.18 13.97
C ILE A 39 17.85 -7.46 13.20
N ASN A 40 17.97 -6.15 13.35
CA ASN A 40 18.94 -5.34 12.63
C ASN A 40 20.38 -5.70 13.01
N GLU A 41 20.69 -5.90 14.29
CA GLU A 41 22.03 -6.29 14.74
C GLU A 41 22.42 -7.72 14.33
N ASN A 42 21.45 -8.58 14.05
CA ASN A 42 21.67 -9.97 13.62
C ASN A 42 21.35 -10.18 12.13
N SER A 43 21.17 -9.10 11.37
CA SER A 43 20.61 -9.15 10.01
C SER A 43 21.54 -9.83 9.01
N ASP A 44 22.85 -9.61 9.13
CA ASP A 44 23.91 -10.24 8.34
C ASP A 44 23.88 -11.78 8.44
N TYR A 45 23.76 -12.33 9.65
CA TYR A 45 23.65 -13.78 9.86
C TYR A 45 22.34 -14.34 9.29
N LEU A 46 21.24 -13.61 9.48
CA LEU A 46 19.93 -14.02 8.99
C LEU A 46 19.87 -13.98 7.46
N VAL A 47 20.41 -12.93 6.84
CA VAL A 47 20.53 -12.79 5.37
C VAL A 47 21.36 -13.93 4.80
N ASN A 48 22.53 -14.25 5.37
CA ASN A 48 23.33 -15.38 4.90
C ASN A 48 22.56 -16.71 4.97
N GLY A 49 21.83 -16.93 6.07
CA GLY A 49 20.93 -18.08 6.21
C GLY A 49 19.80 -18.10 5.18
N ILE A 50 19.24 -16.94 4.84
CA ILE A 50 18.24 -16.81 3.76
C ILE A 50 18.89 -17.12 2.42
N SER A 51 20.01 -16.50 2.04
CA SER A 51 20.68 -16.69 0.75
C SER A 51 21.03 -18.15 0.47
N LEU A 52 21.47 -18.90 1.49
CA LEU A 52 21.75 -20.34 1.35
C LEU A 52 20.47 -21.15 1.07
N ASN A 53 19.35 -20.78 1.69
CA ASN A 53 18.07 -21.46 1.54
C ASN A 53 17.23 -20.96 0.35
N LEU A 54 17.49 -19.75 -0.17
CA LEU A 54 16.85 -19.20 -1.37
C LEU A 54 17.16 -20.03 -2.61
N ARG A 55 18.37 -20.62 -2.69
CA ARG A 55 18.73 -21.54 -3.78
C ARG A 55 17.81 -22.77 -3.85
N GLN A 56 17.08 -23.04 -2.77
CA GLN A 56 16.09 -24.10 -2.66
C GLN A 56 14.65 -23.57 -2.51
N LEU A 57 14.35 -22.30 -2.83
CA LEU A 57 13.04 -21.69 -2.57
C LEU A 57 11.86 -22.44 -3.20
N ALA A 58 12.13 -23.11 -4.31
CA ALA A 58 11.22 -24.03 -4.98
C ALA A 58 10.72 -25.18 -4.09
N HIS A 59 11.52 -25.59 -3.11
CA HIS A 59 11.30 -26.75 -2.24
C HIS A 59 11.02 -26.35 -0.79
N GLN A 60 11.40 -25.14 -0.35
CA GLN A 60 11.17 -24.68 1.03
C GLN A 60 10.64 -23.24 1.09
N PRO A 61 9.32 -23.04 1.34
CA PRO A 61 8.73 -21.71 1.51
C PRO A 61 9.15 -21.01 2.82
N ARG A 62 9.96 -21.67 3.65
CA ARG A 62 10.41 -21.18 4.96
C ARG A 62 11.33 -19.97 4.85
N ALA A 63 12.26 -19.98 3.89
CA ALA A 63 13.17 -18.85 3.67
C ALA A 63 12.39 -17.57 3.30
N ALA A 64 11.34 -17.70 2.49
CA ALA A 64 10.44 -16.60 2.15
C ALA A 64 9.68 -16.05 3.36
N GLN A 65 9.28 -16.91 4.31
CA GLN A 65 8.62 -16.49 5.55
C GLN A 65 9.57 -15.74 6.48
N VAL A 66 10.81 -16.20 6.62
CA VAL A 66 11.84 -15.49 7.40
C VAL A 66 12.13 -14.13 6.78
N LEU A 67 12.36 -14.08 5.46
CA LEU A 67 12.60 -12.82 4.75
C LEU A 67 11.42 -11.85 4.89
N GLY A 68 10.19 -12.34 4.71
CA GLY A 68 8.98 -11.52 4.92
C GLY A 68 8.85 -11.00 6.35
N SER A 69 9.22 -11.81 7.34
CA SER A 69 9.18 -11.42 8.76
C SER A 69 10.28 -10.41 9.09
N MET A 70 11.48 -10.55 8.53
CA MET A 70 12.54 -9.55 8.66
C MET A 70 12.10 -8.21 8.07
N LEU A 71 11.61 -8.21 6.82
CA LEU A 71 11.16 -6.99 6.14
C LEU A 71 10.06 -6.24 6.93
N ARG A 72 9.17 -6.97 7.62
CA ARG A 72 8.08 -6.37 8.41
C ARG A 72 8.54 -5.74 9.72
N HIS A 73 9.58 -6.28 10.36
CA HIS A 73 10.00 -5.87 11.70
C HIS A 73 11.36 -5.15 11.73
N SER A 74 11.93 -4.85 10.55
CA SER A 74 13.16 -4.07 10.36
C SER A 74 12.85 -2.69 9.76
N ASP A 75 13.90 -1.89 9.54
CA ASP A 75 13.89 -0.58 8.90
C ASP A 75 14.73 -0.53 7.61
N ALA A 76 14.89 0.68 7.07
CA ALA A 76 15.64 0.95 5.85
C ALA A 76 17.10 0.48 5.89
N SER A 77 17.71 0.27 7.06
CA SER A 77 19.11 -0.19 7.14
C SER A 77 19.28 -1.63 6.67
N LEU A 78 18.19 -2.41 6.63
CA LEU A 78 18.20 -3.78 6.11
C LEU A 78 18.37 -3.83 4.59
N LEU A 79 17.89 -2.80 3.86
CA LEU A 79 17.80 -2.82 2.40
C LEU A 79 19.12 -3.18 1.69
N PRO A 80 20.29 -2.59 2.03
CA PRO A 80 21.55 -2.92 1.38
C PRO A 80 21.99 -4.38 1.57
N LEU A 81 21.55 -5.03 2.65
CA LEU A 81 21.90 -6.42 2.95
C LEU A 81 20.99 -7.42 2.19
N VAL A 82 19.75 -7.05 1.93
CA VAL A 82 18.77 -7.91 1.24
C VAL A 82 18.68 -7.66 -0.26
N GLU A 83 19.37 -6.66 -0.81
CA GLU A 83 19.28 -6.30 -2.23
C GLU A 83 19.63 -7.48 -3.16
N ASP A 84 20.78 -8.14 -2.93
CA ASP A 84 21.20 -9.32 -3.70
C ASP A 84 20.20 -10.48 -3.59
N VAL A 85 19.70 -10.70 -2.37
CA VAL A 85 18.68 -11.73 -2.04
C VAL A 85 17.38 -11.48 -2.83
N ILE A 86 16.99 -10.21 -2.98
CA ILE A 86 15.78 -9.85 -3.73
C ILE A 86 16.02 -9.97 -5.23
N GLN A 87 17.20 -9.62 -5.73
CA GLN A 87 17.56 -9.82 -7.14
C GLN A 87 17.57 -11.31 -7.51
N ASP A 88 18.01 -12.19 -6.60
CA ASP A 88 17.88 -13.64 -6.76
C ASP A 88 16.40 -14.07 -6.82
N VAL A 89 15.54 -13.49 -5.97
CA VAL A 89 14.08 -13.74 -5.98
C VAL A 89 13.43 -13.30 -7.29
N LEU A 90 13.80 -12.13 -7.82
CA LEU A 90 13.32 -11.63 -9.11
C LEU A 90 13.79 -12.52 -10.26
N SER A 91 15.07 -12.90 -10.25
CA SER A 91 15.65 -13.81 -11.23
C SER A 91 15.00 -15.20 -11.20
N ALA A 92 14.65 -15.70 -10.02
CA ALA A 92 13.95 -16.96 -9.85
C ALA A 92 12.49 -16.87 -10.35
N LEU A 93 11.80 -15.75 -10.09
CA LEU A 93 10.46 -15.49 -10.63
C LEU A 93 10.47 -15.50 -12.17
N ASP A 94 11.48 -14.87 -12.78
CA ASP A 94 11.66 -14.84 -14.24
C ASP A 94 11.92 -16.25 -14.83
N GLN A 95 12.35 -17.22 -14.03
CA GLN A 95 12.61 -18.60 -14.44
C GLN A 95 11.44 -19.55 -14.11
N SER A 96 10.51 -19.16 -13.24
CA SER A 96 9.50 -20.06 -12.65
C SER A 96 8.08 -19.48 -12.66
N TYR A 97 7.51 -19.36 -13.86
CA TYR A 97 6.18 -18.77 -14.07
C TYR A 97 4.99 -19.62 -13.62
N ASP A 98 5.18 -20.91 -13.31
CA ASP A 98 4.05 -21.84 -13.11
C ASP A 98 3.55 -21.90 -11.65
N ASN A 99 4.14 -22.77 -10.83
CA ASN A 99 3.56 -23.14 -9.52
C ASN A 99 4.09 -22.32 -8.33
N GLN A 100 5.18 -21.57 -8.52
CA GLN A 100 5.90 -20.89 -7.43
C GLN A 100 5.74 -19.38 -7.45
N ALA A 101 5.18 -18.82 -8.53
CA ALA A 101 4.93 -17.39 -8.67
C ALA A 101 4.20 -16.80 -7.45
N SER A 102 3.27 -17.55 -6.84
CA SER A 102 2.55 -17.11 -5.63
C SER A 102 3.47 -16.90 -4.41
N THR A 103 4.50 -17.73 -4.24
CA THR A 103 5.46 -17.61 -3.13
C THR A 103 6.36 -16.40 -3.35
N PHE A 104 6.93 -16.25 -4.55
CA PHE A 104 7.75 -15.09 -4.90
C PHE A 104 6.96 -13.79 -4.80
N LEU A 105 5.74 -13.74 -5.34
CA LEU A 105 4.86 -12.56 -5.22
C LEU A 105 4.50 -12.23 -3.76
N SER A 106 4.45 -13.21 -2.87
CA SER A 106 4.25 -12.96 -1.44
C SER A 106 5.46 -12.24 -0.83
N VAL A 107 6.68 -12.64 -1.22
CA VAL A 107 7.93 -11.96 -0.82
C VAL A 107 7.98 -10.55 -1.40
N LEU A 108 7.72 -10.39 -2.71
CA LEU A 108 7.73 -9.09 -3.37
C LEU A 108 6.68 -8.13 -2.78
N HIS A 109 5.51 -8.65 -2.40
CA HIS A 109 4.52 -7.86 -1.68
C HIS A 109 5.01 -7.41 -0.30
N SER A 110 5.60 -8.31 0.49
CA SER A 110 6.15 -7.95 1.81
C SER A 110 7.27 -6.91 1.67
N LEU A 111 8.10 -7.04 0.63
CA LEU A 111 9.13 -6.07 0.30
C LEU A 111 8.52 -4.71 -0.06
N MET A 112 7.59 -4.64 -1.00
CA MET A 112 6.99 -3.36 -1.40
C MET A 112 6.25 -2.71 -0.22
N ALA A 113 5.59 -3.50 0.63
CA ALA A 113 4.96 -2.99 1.85
C ALA A 113 6.00 -2.41 2.82
N ALA A 114 7.13 -3.09 3.01
CA ALA A 114 8.25 -2.59 3.82
C ALA A 114 8.84 -1.31 3.23
N LEU A 115 9.04 -1.22 1.90
CA LEU A 115 9.54 0.00 1.27
C LEU A 115 8.58 1.19 1.44
N VAL A 116 7.27 0.97 1.31
CA VAL A 116 6.27 2.01 1.60
C VAL A 116 6.33 2.43 3.07
N GLN A 117 6.53 1.50 4.00
CA GLN A 117 6.67 1.83 5.42
C GLN A 117 7.96 2.60 5.72
N TRP A 118 9.09 2.19 5.11
CA TRP A 118 10.41 2.76 5.39
C TRP A 118 10.62 4.13 4.75
N PHE A 119 10.11 4.33 3.54
CA PHE A 119 10.36 5.53 2.72
C PHE A 119 9.09 6.34 2.42
N GLY A 120 7.93 5.89 2.90
CA GLY A 120 6.67 6.62 2.73
C GLY A 120 6.58 7.87 3.61
N PRO A 121 5.65 8.79 3.28
CA PRO A 121 5.50 10.07 3.97
C PRO A 121 5.18 9.92 5.47
N SER A 122 4.60 8.80 5.89
CA SER A 122 4.30 8.51 7.30
C SER A 122 5.55 8.41 8.19
N CYS A 123 6.72 8.09 7.62
CA CYS A 123 7.96 7.96 8.39
C CYS A 123 8.60 9.33 8.70
N SER A 124 8.36 10.32 7.84
CA SER A 124 8.87 11.70 8.00
C SER A 124 8.18 12.44 9.14
N GLU A 125 6.88 12.19 9.37
CA GLU A 125 6.11 12.82 10.44
C GLU A 125 6.45 12.20 11.80
N GLU A 126 6.53 10.86 11.91
CA GLU A 126 6.87 10.20 13.18
C GLU A 126 8.33 10.43 13.63
N HIS A 127 9.29 10.51 12.71
CA HIS A 127 10.69 10.82 13.07
C HIS A 127 10.93 12.30 13.39
N GLN A 128 10.18 13.23 12.79
CA GLN A 128 10.26 14.65 13.17
C GLN A 128 9.62 14.89 14.54
N GLN A 129 8.53 14.18 14.87
CA GLN A 129 7.96 14.19 16.22
C GLN A 129 8.95 13.60 17.26
N ARG A 130 9.56 12.43 16.97
CA ARG A 130 10.52 11.79 17.89
C ARG A 130 11.82 12.58 18.07
N GLN A 131 12.38 13.17 17.01
CA GLN A 131 13.59 14.01 17.13
C GLN A 131 13.32 15.36 17.81
N ALA A 132 12.09 15.89 17.70
CA ALA A 132 11.66 17.03 18.50
C ALA A 132 11.49 16.65 19.98
N GLU A 133 10.96 15.47 20.29
CA GLU A 133 10.78 14.97 21.66
C GLU A 133 12.12 14.59 22.32
N GLU A 134 13.07 13.98 21.61
CA GLU A 134 14.38 13.61 22.15
C GLU A 134 15.27 14.82 22.49
N ARG A 135 15.11 15.96 21.81
CA ARG A 135 15.78 17.22 22.19
C ARG A 135 15.15 17.92 23.39
N HIS A 136 13.92 17.57 23.76
CA HIS A 136 13.23 18.11 24.93
C HIS A 136 13.19 17.12 26.13
N SER A 137 13.73 15.90 25.95
CA SER A 137 13.77 14.83 26.97
C SER A 137 14.82 15.02 28.08
N SER A 138 15.52 16.15 28.15
CA SER A 138 16.40 16.47 29.28
C SER A 138 15.76 17.38 30.34
N THR A 139 14.46 17.73 30.24
CA THR A 139 13.82 18.64 31.21
C THR A 139 12.43 18.24 31.71
N LEU A 140 11.79 17.17 31.23
CA LEU A 140 10.46 16.77 31.73
C LEU A 140 10.41 15.32 32.23
N SER A 141 11.20 15.04 33.28
CA SER A 141 10.91 13.95 34.20
C SER A 141 9.78 14.38 35.17
N GLN A 142 8.56 14.55 34.67
CA GLN A 142 7.33 14.63 35.47
C GLN A 142 6.15 14.89 34.55
N MET A 143 5.34 13.86 34.28
CA MET A 143 3.86 13.88 34.11
C MET A 143 3.44 12.65 33.30
N GLN A 144 3.17 11.54 33.99
CA GLN A 144 2.21 10.56 33.50
C GLN A 144 0.81 11.22 33.58
N GLN A 145 0.24 11.59 32.43
CA GLN A 145 -1.16 11.98 32.37
C GLN A 145 -2.02 10.71 32.32
N GLU A 146 -2.67 10.40 33.43
CA GLU A 146 -3.79 9.48 33.47
C GLU A 146 -4.95 10.10 32.67
N ILE A 147 -5.39 9.42 31.61
CA ILE A 147 -6.60 9.76 30.86
C ILE A 147 -7.77 9.68 31.84
N THR A 148 -8.41 10.83 32.12
CA THR A 148 -9.48 10.88 33.12
C THR A 148 -10.82 10.53 32.49
N SER A 149 -11.71 9.92 33.30
CA SER A 149 -13.06 9.50 32.88
C SER A 149 -13.88 10.60 32.21
N GLN A 150 -13.57 11.87 32.47
CA GLN A 150 -14.28 13.05 31.93
C GLN A 150 -13.88 13.36 30.48
N GLU A 151 -12.64 13.07 30.07
CA GLU A 151 -12.19 13.25 28.68
C GLU A 151 -12.80 12.20 27.76
N VAL A 152 -12.92 10.97 28.26
CA VAL A 152 -13.61 9.88 27.58
C VAL A 152 -15.10 10.18 27.43
N GLU A 153 -15.75 10.72 28.46
CA GLU A 153 -17.15 11.15 28.41
C GLU A 153 -17.38 12.27 27.39
N GLN A 154 -16.50 13.27 27.34
CA GLN A 154 -16.57 14.34 26.35
C GLN A 154 -16.37 13.83 24.93
N PHE A 155 -15.47 12.87 24.71
CA PHE A 155 -15.28 12.24 23.40
C PHE A 155 -16.54 11.53 22.92
N PHE A 156 -17.19 10.75 23.78
CA PHE A 156 -18.42 10.03 23.42
C PHE A 156 -19.61 10.98 23.20
N LEU A 157 -19.73 12.06 23.98
CA LEU A 157 -20.77 13.07 23.77
C LEU A 157 -20.60 13.76 22.42
N ASN A 158 -19.37 14.07 22.03
CA ASN A 158 -19.08 14.70 20.74
C ASN A 158 -19.34 13.74 19.57
N TYR A 159 -19.00 12.46 19.74
CA TYR A 159 -19.30 11.42 18.75
C TYR A 159 -20.81 11.22 18.55
N ILE A 160 -21.60 11.21 19.63
CA ILE A 160 -23.06 11.10 19.55
C ILE A 160 -23.66 12.32 18.85
N LYS A 161 -23.15 13.52 19.14
CA LYS A 161 -23.58 14.76 18.47
C LYS A 161 -23.30 14.72 16.97
N GLN A 162 -22.12 14.27 16.56
CA GLN A 162 -21.76 14.12 15.14
C GLN A 162 -22.59 13.05 14.44
N LYS A 163 -22.90 11.94 15.12
CA LYS A 163 -23.76 10.89 14.59
C LYS A 163 -25.21 11.38 14.39
N GLN A 164 -25.75 12.16 15.32
CA GLN A 164 -27.09 12.73 15.20
C GLN A 164 -27.21 13.76 14.06
N ILE A 165 -26.13 14.50 13.79
CA ILE A 165 -26.04 15.41 12.63
C ILE A 165 -26.03 14.60 11.32
N ALA A 166 -25.25 13.52 11.25
CA ALA A 166 -25.17 12.66 10.07
C ALA A 166 -26.46 11.88 9.79
N GLU A 167 -27.27 11.60 10.81
CA GLU A 167 -28.56 10.89 10.70
C GLU A 167 -29.76 11.81 10.41
N GLY A 168 -29.54 13.12 10.23
CA GLY A 168 -30.52 14.04 9.64
C GLY A 168 -31.59 14.61 10.58
N ASN A 169 -31.36 14.61 11.90
CA ASN A 169 -32.23 15.34 12.83
C ASN A 169 -31.76 16.80 12.96
N LEU A 170 -32.42 17.72 12.25
CA LEU A 170 -32.20 19.16 12.37
C LEU A 170 -33.06 19.73 13.50
N SER A 171 -32.44 20.47 14.43
CA SER A 171 -33.11 21.54 15.16
C SER A 171 -32.49 22.84 14.69
N GLU A 172 -33.31 23.68 14.05
CA GLU A 172 -32.97 25.02 13.57
C GLU A 172 -32.61 25.95 14.73
N LEU A 173 -31.59 26.82 14.52
CA LEU A 173 -31.69 28.28 14.66
C LEU A 173 -30.32 28.97 14.41
N ASP A 174 -30.33 29.79 13.35
CA ASP A 174 -29.63 31.06 13.01
C ASP A 174 -28.14 31.32 13.30
N ASP A 175 -27.36 31.33 12.21
CA ASP A 175 -26.85 32.48 11.43
C ASP A 175 -25.96 33.62 12.01
N GLU A 176 -25.11 34.06 11.08
CA GLU A 176 -24.25 35.27 10.97
C GLU A 176 -22.83 35.15 11.57
N GLU A 177 -21.73 35.41 10.85
CA GLU A 177 -21.47 36.50 9.91
C GLU A 177 -20.26 36.20 8.99
N ALA A 178 -20.18 36.93 7.87
CA ALA A 178 -19.19 36.81 6.79
C ALA A 178 -17.82 37.41 7.15
N ASP A 179 -16.75 36.94 6.48
CA ASP A 179 -15.68 37.86 6.08
C ASP A 179 -14.87 37.38 4.86
N GLU A 180 -14.43 38.37 4.08
CA GLU A 180 -13.95 38.28 2.70
C GLU A 180 -12.51 37.74 2.52
N VAL A 181 -12.27 37.16 1.35
CA VAL A 181 -10.95 36.75 0.83
C VAL A 181 -10.35 37.87 -0.03
N PRO A 182 -9.03 38.11 0.05
CA PRO A 182 -8.25 38.60 -1.09
C PRO A 182 -7.23 37.57 -1.59
N PRO A 183 -7.00 37.45 -2.92
CA PRO A 183 -6.15 36.41 -3.51
C PRO A 183 -4.71 36.89 -3.73
N ILE A 184 -3.71 36.04 -3.46
CA ILE A 184 -2.32 36.27 -3.91
C ILE A 184 -1.71 35.00 -4.52
N ALA A 185 -1.51 35.11 -5.84
CA ALA A 185 -0.42 34.61 -6.69
C ALA A 185 0.16 33.20 -6.48
N LYS A 186 -0.06 32.37 -7.51
CA LYS A 186 0.81 31.26 -7.94
C LYS A 186 2.28 31.70 -8.03
N PRO A 187 3.20 30.76 -7.77
CA PRO A 187 4.35 30.60 -8.65
C PRO A 187 4.36 29.18 -9.23
N GLU A 188 4.19 29.11 -10.55
CA GLU A 188 4.84 28.06 -11.34
C GLU A 188 6.36 28.21 -11.20
N PRO A 189 7.09 27.12 -11.43
CA PRO A 189 8.06 27.23 -12.50
C PRO A 189 7.86 26.10 -13.51
N SER A 190 7.48 26.48 -14.72
CA SER A 190 8.00 25.82 -15.90
C SER A 190 9.46 26.25 -16.08
N SER A 191 10.38 25.33 -15.88
CA SER A 191 11.65 25.36 -16.60
C SER A 191 11.95 23.94 -17.08
N SER A 192 11.75 23.75 -18.38
CA SER A 192 12.40 22.70 -19.13
C SER A 192 13.91 22.88 -18.99
N ASP A 193 14.55 22.09 -18.15
CA ASP A 193 15.99 21.93 -18.18
C ASP A 193 16.35 20.46 -18.30
N THR A 194 17.27 20.23 -19.22
CA THR A 194 17.81 18.92 -19.58
C THR A 194 18.77 18.52 -18.48
N GLU A 195 18.29 17.89 -17.41
CA GLU A 195 19.12 17.49 -16.28
C GLU A 195 19.40 15.98 -16.34
N GLY A 196 20.69 15.64 -16.36
CA GLY A 196 21.17 14.27 -16.42
C GLY A 196 20.50 13.38 -15.39
N GLU A 197 20.07 12.19 -15.83
CA GLU A 197 19.44 11.18 -15.00
C GLU A 197 20.23 11.00 -13.70
N THR A 198 19.72 11.57 -12.60
CA THR A 198 20.19 11.16 -11.28
C THR A 198 19.78 9.70 -11.15
N PRO A 199 20.73 8.78 -10.85
CA PRO A 199 20.41 7.37 -10.75
C PRO A 199 19.36 7.19 -9.66
N LEU A 200 18.37 6.33 -9.93
CA LEU A 200 17.32 6.02 -8.97
C LEU A 200 17.93 5.54 -7.65
N PRO A 201 17.43 6.01 -6.50
CA PRO A 201 17.73 5.37 -5.23
C PRO A 201 17.43 3.87 -5.29
N SER A 202 18.21 3.04 -4.57
CA SER A 202 18.10 1.58 -4.64
C SER A 202 16.67 1.08 -4.38
N HIS A 203 15.95 1.64 -3.40
CA HIS A 203 14.56 1.30 -3.12
C HIS A 203 13.61 1.59 -4.30
N ALA A 204 13.82 2.70 -5.01
CA ALA A 204 13.03 3.09 -6.17
C ALA A 204 13.38 2.23 -7.40
N GLN A 205 14.66 1.92 -7.60
CA GLN A 205 15.10 1.01 -8.65
C GLN A 205 14.49 -0.38 -8.47
N LEU A 206 14.49 -0.89 -7.23
CA LEU A 206 13.88 -2.17 -6.89
C LEU A 206 12.37 -2.18 -7.15
N ALA A 207 11.67 -1.11 -6.76
CA ALA A 207 10.24 -0.98 -7.04
C ALA A 207 9.94 -0.95 -8.55
N LYS A 208 10.81 -0.32 -9.35
CA LYS A 208 10.72 -0.33 -10.82
C LYS A 208 10.91 -1.75 -11.37
N ASP A 209 11.93 -2.48 -10.93
CA ASP A 209 12.19 -3.85 -11.40
C ASP A 209 11.01 -4.79 -11.06
N VAL A 210 10.47 -4.67 -9.84
CA VAL A 210 9.28 -5.41 -9.40
C VAL A 210 8.06 -5.06 -10.25
N MET A 211 7.83 -3.77 -10.52
CA MET A 211 6.71 -3.30 -11.34
C MET A 211 6.78 -3.87 -12.76
N GLU A 212 7.96 -3.92 -13.37
CA GLU A 212 8.15 -4.50 -14.70
C GLU A 212 7.74 -5.97 -14.75
N ARG A 213 8.14 -6.79 -13.78
CA ARG A 213 7.74 -8.21 -13.70
C ARG A 213 6.24 -8.36 -13.45
N CYS A 214 5.69 -7.53 -12.57
CA CYS A 214 4.26 -7.52 -12.27
C CYS A 214 3.41 -7.25 -13.52
N ILE A 215 3.84 -6.33 -14.39
CA ILE A 215 3.12 -6.04 -15.64
C ILE A 215 2.96 -7.30 -16.51
N HIS A 216 4.00 -8.14 -16.59
CA HIS A 216 3.94 -9.40 -17.35
C HIS A 216 3.00 -10.43 -16.71
N LEU A 217 2.95 -10.48 -15.38
CA LEU A 217 2.11 -11.40 -14.62
C LEU A 217 0.64 -10.96 -14.49
N LEU A 218 0.30 -9.72 -14.88
CA LEU A 218 -1.10 -9.25 -14.88
C LEU A 218 -2.00 -10.12 -15.75
N SER A 219 -1.46 -10.78 -16.79
CA SER A 219 -2.20 -11.65 -17.70
C SER A 219 -2.09 -13.14 -17.36
N ASP A 220 -1.64 -13.47 -16.15
CA ASP A 220 -1.54 -14.86 -15.71
C ASP A 220 -2.89 -15.57 -15.69
N ARG A 221 -2.88 -16.89 -15.91
CA ARG A 221 -4.11 -17.71 -15.97
C ARG A 221 -4.77 -17.85 -14.60
N ASN A 222 -3.98 -17.82 -13.52
CA ASN A 222 -4.44 -18.01 -12.16
C ASN A 222 -4.94 -16.70 -11.54
N LEU A 223 -6.23 -16.67 -11.17
CA LEU A 223 -6.85 -15.50 -10.54
C LEU A 223 -6.11 -15.04 -9.26
N ARG A 224 -5.61 -15.97 -8.45
CA ARG A 224 -4.89 -15.62 -7.20
C ARG A 224 -3.59 -14.87 -7.49
N VAL A 225 -2.88 -15.28 -8.55
CA VAL A 225 -1.67 -14.60 -9.03
C VAL A 225 -2.04 -13.21 -9.53
N ARG A 226 -3.05 -13.08 -10.39
CA ARG A 226 -3.51 -11.76 -10.89
C ARG A 226 -3.88 -10.81 -9.76
N LEU A 227 -4.65 -11.27 -8.76
CA LEU A 227 -5.02 -10.47 -7.60
C LEU A 227 -3.80 -10.00 -6.80
N LYS A 228 -2.85 -10.91 -6.54
CA LYS A 228 -1.64 -10.59 -5.78
C LYS A 228 -0.71 -9.63 -6.55
N VAL A 229 -0.61 -9.79 -7.87
CA VAL A 229 0.12 -8.86 -8.74
C VAL A 229 -0.48 -7.46 -8.66
N LEU A 230 -1.82 -7.33 -8.67
CA LEU A 230 -2.48 -6.04 -8.50
C LEU A 230 -2.20 -5.42 -7.12
N ASP A 231 -2.08 -6.22 -6.06
CA ASP A 231 -1.63 -5.74 -4.74
C ASP A 231 -0.20 -5.19 -4.77
N VAL A 232 0.72 -5.93 -5.37
CA VAL A 232 2.13 -5.50 -5.50
C VAL A 232 2.21 -4.23 -6.34
N LEU A 233 1.46 -4.16 -7.45
CA LEU A 233 1.46 -3.03 -8.37
C LEU A 233 1.02 -1.73 -7.69
N GLU A 234 0.00 -1.78 -6.82
CA GLU A 234 -0.43 -0.61 -6.04
C GLU A 234 0.69 -0.07 -5.13
N LEU A 235 1.43 -0.97 -4.48
CA LEU A 235 2.55 -0.60 -3.62
C LEU A 235 3.71 -0.04 -4.44
N CYS A 236 4.05 -0.65 -5.59
CA CYS A 236 5.05 -0.12 -6.52
C CYS A 236 4.74 1.32 -6.95
N VAL A 237 3.48 1.61 -7.30
CA VAL A 237 3.03 2.97 -7.67
C VAL A 237 3.24 3.95 -6.51
N THR A 238 3.00 3.50 -5.28
CA THR A 238 3.20 4.33 -4.08
C THR A 238 4.68 4.63 -3.83
N VAL A 239 5.56 3.63 -3.96
CA VAL A 239 7.03 3.81 -3.80
C VAL A 239 7.61 4.69 -4.92
N LEU A 240 7.13 4.54 -6.16
CA LEU A 240 7.64 5.27 -7.33
C LEU A 240 7.04 6.68 -7.48
N HIS A 241 6.03 7.05 -6.70
CA HIS A 241 5.37 8.35 -6.81
C HIS A 241 6.31 9.57 -6.75
N PRO A 242 7.33 9.62 -5.85
CA PRO A 242 8.30 10.72 -5.84
C PRO A 242 9.15 10.80 -7.13
N HIS A 243 9.20 9.72 -7.91
CA HIS A 243 10.01 9.57 -9.11
C HIS A 243 9.14 9.53 -10.38
N GLY A 244 8.37 10.59 -10.61
CA GLY A 244 7.41 10.71 -11.71
C GLY A 244 7.96 10.34 -13.10
N ASN A 245 9.20 10.72 -13.41
CA ASN A 245 9.86 10.42 -14.68
C ASN A 245 9.96 8.90 -14.98
N HIS A 246 9.96 8.05 -13.95
CA HIS A 246 9.98 6.59 -14.10
C HIS A 246 8.60 5.97 -13.90
N LEU A 247 7.77 6.55 -13.03
CA LEU A 247 6.40 6.09 -12.82
C LEU A 247 5.52 6.24 -14.06
N LEU A 248 5.59 7.38 -14.77
CA LEU A 248 4.71 7.64 -15.92
C LEU A 248 4.94 6.66 -17.09
N PRO A 249 6.19 6.35 -17.51
CA PRO A 249 6.44 5.30 -18.49
C PRO A 249 5.97 3.92 -18.03
N MET A 250 6.11 3.59 -16.74
CA MET A 250 5.62 2.32 -16.19
C MET A 250 4.09 2.25 -16.17
N ALA A 251 3.41 3.33 -15.82
CA ALA A 251 1.97 3.45 -15.92
C ALA A 251 1.51 3.28 -17.37
N HIS A 252 2.23 3.86 -18.34
CA HIS A 252 1.97 3.62 -19.76
C HIS A 252 2.09 2.14 -20.11
N ARG A 253 3.18 1.48 -19.70
CA ARG A 253 3.45 0.08 -20.03
C ARG A 253 2.44 -0.87 -19.39
N ALA A 254 1.98 -0.57 -18.17
CA ALA A 254 0.97 -1.35 -17.45
C ALA A 254 -0.44 -1.20 -18.04
N TRP A 255 -0.73 -0.07 -18.69
CA TRP A 255 -2.08 0.31 -19.11
C TRP A 255 -2.83 -0.76 -19.92
N PRO A 256 -2.30 -1.36 -21.00
CA PRO A 256 -3.06 -2.31 -21.82
C PRO A 256 -3.49 -3.55 -21.02
N ALA A 257 -2.60 -4.07 -20.16
CA ALA A 257 -2.89 -5.19 -19.29
C ALA A 257 -3.95 -4.79 -18.25
N LEU A 258 -3.80 -3.61 -17.63
CA LEU A 258 -4.74 -3.11 -16.62
C LEU A 258 -6.15 -2.89 -17.18
N VAL A 259 -6.28 -2.32 -18.38
CA VAL A 259 -7.57 -2.14 -19.07
C VAL A 259 -8.26 -3.48 -19.28
N THR A 260 -7.51 -4.52 -19.65
CA THR A 260 -8.07 -5.87 -19.80
C THR A 260 -8.59 -6.41 -18.46
N ARG A 261 -7.89 -6.15 -17.35
CA ARG A 261 -8.34 -6.51 -15.99
C ARG A 261 -9.56 -5.73 -15.53
N LEU A 262 -9.70 -4.48 -15.97
CA LEU A 262 -10.81 -3.58 -15.61
C LEU A 262 -12.12 -3.89 -16.36
N ILE A 263 -12.04 -4.49 -17.55
CA ILE A 263 -13.20 -4.62 -18.45
C ILE A 263 -13.55 -6.08 -18.75
N SER A 264 -12.55 -6.95 -18.85
CA SER A 264 -12.66 -8.29 -19.43
C SER A 264 -12.03 -9.35 -18.53
N ASP A 265 -12.34 -9.34 -17.24
CA ASP A 265 -11.82 -10.31 -16.27
C ASP A 265 -12.88 -10.73 -15.23
N ASP A 266 -12.53 -11.68 -14.39
CA ASP A 266 -13.28 -12.08 -13.21
C ASP A 266 -13.62 -10.85 -12.35
N PRO A 267 -14.86 -10.73 -11.81
CA PRO A 267 -15.25 -9.48 -11.17
C PRO A 267 -14.48 -9.18 -9.87
N LEU A 268 -13.80 -10.17 -9.24
CA LEU A 268 -12.86 -9.90 -8.16
C LEU A 268 -11.60 -9.19 -8.68
N ALA A 269 -11.08 -9.61 -9.84
CA ALA A 269 -9.96 -8.95 -10.50
C ALA A 269 -10.34 -7.55 -10.97
N VAL A 270 -11.54 -7.37 -11.52
CA VAL A 270 -12.07 -6.05 -11.91
C VAL A 270 -12.14 -5.11 -10.70
N LEU A 271 -12.75 -5.56 -9.61
CA LEU A 271 -12.85 -4.78 -8.37
C LEU A 271 -11.47 -4.36 -7.87
N ARG A 272 -10.51 -5.29 -7.88
CA ARG A 272 -9.15 -5.01 -7.43
C ARG A 272 -8.41 -4.05 -8.37
N ALA A 273 -8.51 -4.26 -9.67
CA ALA A 273 -7.90 -3.42 -10.70
C ALA A 273 -8.47 -2.00 -10.66
N PHE A 274 -9.76 -1.84 -10.34
CA PHE A 274 -10.38 -0.52 -10.17
C PHE A 274 -9.75 0.26 -9.00
N LYS A 275 -9.45 -0.40 -7.89
CA LYS A 275 -8.70 0.23 -6.79
C LYS A 275 -7.30 0.66 -7.23
N VAL A 276 -6.58 -0.20 -7.96
CA VAL A 276 -5.26 0.15 -8.52
C VAL A 276 -5.35 1.34 -9.47
N LEU A 277 -6.40 1.43 -10.29
CA LEU A 277 -6.65 2.58 -11.16
C LEU A 277 -6.85 3.87 -10.37
N CYS A 278 -7.61 3.83 -9.27
CA CYS A 278 -7.78 4.99 -8.39
C CYS A 278 -6.44 5.45 -7.82
N THR A 279 -5.61 4.52 -7.34
CA THR A 279 -4.27 4.84 -6.82
C THR A 279 -3.37 5.40 -7.92
N LEU A 280 -3.38 4.82 -9.12
CA LEU A 280 -2.65 5.35 -10.28
C LEU A 280 -3.09 6.76 -10.65
N ALA A 281 -4.38 7.05 -10.70
CA ALA A 281 -4.87 8.40 -10.98
C ALA A 281 -4.47 9.39 -9.88
N GLN A 282 -4.54 8.98 -8.61
CA GLN A 282 -4.10 9.82 -7.50
C GLN A 282 -2.60 10.17 -7.57
N LYS A 283 -1.76 9.25 -8.06
CA LYS A 283 -0.29 9.43 -8.10
C LYS A 283 0.25 9.97 -9.43
N CYS A 284 -0.46 9.75 -10.54
CA CYS A 284 -0.05 10.17 -11.89
C CYS A 284 -0.84 11.36 -12.45
N GLY A 285 -1.93 11.79 -11.80
CA GLY A 285 -2.74 12.93 -12.23
C GLY A 285 -3.37 12.75 -13.61
N ASP A 286 -3.42 13.85 -14.36
CA ASP A 286 -4.03 13.99 -15.69
C ASP A 286 -3.37 13.14 -16.79
N PHE A 287 -2.19 12.57 -16.56
CA PHE A 287 -1.49 11.70 -17.52
C PHE A 287 -2.37 10.56 -18.08
N LEU A 288 -3.28 10.04 -17.25
CA LEU A 288 -4.18 8.94 -17.63
C LEU A 288 -5.53 9.42 -18.19
N ARG A 289 -5.81 10.73 -18.20
CA ARG A 289 -7.09 11.34 -18.58
C ARG A 289 -7.63 10.84 -19.92
N GLN A 290 -6.84 11.02 -20.98
CA GLN A 290 -7.25 10.67 -22.34
C GLN A 290 -7.51 9.17 -22.49
N ARG A 291 -6.70 8.34 -21.83
CA ARG A 291 -6.82 6.88 -21.91
C ARG A 291 -8.00 6.36 -21.12
N PHE A 292 -8.20 6.89 -19.91
CA PHE A 292 -9.34 6.55 -19.08
C PHE A 292 -10.66 6.90 -19.79
N SER A 293 -10.75 8.12 -20.33
CA SER A 293 -11.92 8.61 -21.06
C SER A 293 -12.25 7.73 -22.28
N LYS A 294 -11.24 7.27 -23.00
CA LYS A 294 -11.41 6.46 -24.21
C LYS A 294 -11.68 4.98 -23.92
N ASP A 295 -10.89 4.38 -23.05
CA ASP A 295 -10.82 2.91 -22.94
C ASP A 295 -11.72 2.37 -21.81
N VAL A 296 -11.84 3.09 -20.68
CA VAL A 296 -12.42 2.56 -19.44
C VAL A 296 -13.78 3.19 -19.13
N LEU A 297 -13.88 4.53 -19.18
CA LEU A 297 -15.08 5.27 -18.77
C LEU A 297 -16.36 4.81 -19.50
N PRO A 298 -16.38 4.63 -20.84
CA PRO A 298 -17.60 4.20 -21.54
C PRO A 298 -18.04 2.78 -21.14
N LYS A 299 -17.08 1.91 -20.80
CA LYS A 299 -17.36 0.53 -20.37
C LYS A 299 -17.85 0.49 -18.93
N LEU A 300 -17.30 1.32 -18.04
CA LEU A 300 -17.81 1.46 -16.67
C LEU A 300 -19.23 2.03 -16.66
N THR A 301 -19.51 3.10 -17.42
CA THR A 301 -20.85 3.72 -17.45
C THR A 301 -21.90 2.78 -18.02
N SER A 302 -21.60 2.07 -19.11
CA SER A 302 -22.49 1.04 -19.65
C SER A 302 -22.73 -0.12 -18.68
N SER A 303 -21.70 -0.56 -17.97
CA SER A 303 -21.83 -1.58 -16.91
C SER A 303 -22.74 -1.11 -15.77
N LEU A 304 -22.55 0.12 -15.28
CA LEU A 304 -23.40 0.73 -14.25
C LEU A 304 -24.85 0.88 -14.71
N HIS A 305 -25.07 1.30 -15.97
CA HIS A 305 -26.42 1.43 -16.52
C HIS A 305 -27.13 0.07 -16.60
N ASN A 306 -26.42 -0.98 -17.02
CA ASN A 306 -26.96 -2.34 -17.05
C ASN A 306 -27.29 -2.87 -15.63
N GLN A 307 -26.49 -2.50 -14.64
CA GLN A 307 -26.71 -2.89 -13.24
C GLN A 307 -27.76 -2.03 -12.52
N ALA A 308 -28.13 -0.87 -13.05
CA ALA A 308 -29.09 0.05 -12.43
C ALA A 308 -30.47 -0.59 -12.25
N ALA A 309 -30.98 -1.31 -13.25
CA ALA A 309 -32.29 -1.97 -13.16
C ALA A 309 -32.29 -3.12 -12.12
N ALA A 310 -31.18 -3.83 -11.99
CA ALA A 310 -31.02 -4.92 -11.03
C ALA A 310 -30.86 -4.40 -9.59
N SER A 311 -30.13 -3.30 -9.40
CA SER A 311 -29.91 -2.68 -8.08
C SER A 311 -31.12 -1.88 -7.58
N ALA A 312 -31.89 -1.24 -8.45
CA ALA A 312 -33.07 -0.45 -8.06
C ALA A 312 -34.19 -1.28 -7.41
N ARG A 313 -34.24 -2.59 -7.68
CA ARG A 313 -35.25 -3.53 -7.15
C ARG A 313 -34.67 -4.58 -6.21
N ALA A 314 -33.44 -4.36 -5.75
CA ALA A 314 -32.70 -5.36 -4.99
C ALA A 314 -33.13 -5.37 -3.52
N GLY A 315 -33.39 -6.57 -2.99
CA GLY A 315 -33.60 -6.78 -1.56
C GLY A 315 -32.27 -6.84 -0.78
N PRO A 316 -32.30 -7.00 0.56
CA PRO A 316 -31.12 -6.96 1.42
C PRO A 316 -30.04 -7.99 1.07
N VAL A 317 -30.42 -9.11 0.42
CA VAL A 317 -29.48 -10.14 -0.05
C VAL A 317 -28.51 -9.61 -1.12
N TYR A 318 -28.93 -8.60 -1.90
CA TYR A 318 -28.10 -8.01 -2.94
C TYR A 318 -26.80 -7.41 -2.39
N ASN A 319 -26.82 -6.89 -1.16
CA ASN A 319 -25.66 -6.29 -0.50
C ASN A 319 -24.49 -7.27 -0.30
N HIS A 320 -24.78 -8.57 -0.30
CA HIS A 320 -23.77 -9.62 -0.17
C HIS A 320 -23.22 -10.09 -1.53
N THR A 321 -23.79 -9.62 -2.65
CA THR A 321 -23.38 -10.03 -3.99
C THR A 321 -22.11 -9.32 -4.46
N LEU A 322 -21.37 -9.97 -5.34
CA LEU A 322 -20.19 -9.40 -5.99
C LEU A 322 -20.56 -8.21 -6.90
N ALA A 323 -21.73 -8.27 -7.54
CA ALA A 323 -22.26 -7.19 -8.37
C ALA A 323 -22.47 -5.90 -7.55
N PHE A 324 -23.10 -6.00 -6.36
CA PHE A 324 -23.24 -4.86 -5.45
C PHE A 324 -21.89 -4.30 -5.02
N LYS A 325 -20.94 -5.15 -4.61
CA LYS A 325 -19.60 -4.71 -4.18
C LYS A 325 -18.84 -3.99 -5.30
N LEU A 326 -18.97 -4.46 -6.54
CA LEU A 326 -18.38 -3.82 -7.72
C LEU A 326 -19.05 -2.47 -8.00
N GLN A 327 -20.38 -2.43 -8.04
CA GLN A 327 -21.16 -1.20 -8.26
C GLN A 327 -20.82 -0.15 -7.20
N LEU A 328 -20.80 -0.54 -5.93
CA LEU A 328 -20.46 0.33 -4.80
C LEU A 328 -19.05 0.90 -4.95
N ALA A 329 -18.07 0.04 -5.25
CA ALA A 329 -16.68 0.49 -5.41
C ALA A 329 -16.52 1.48 -6.56
N VAL A 330 -17.16 1.21 -7.71
CA VAL A 330 -17.12 2.12 -8.86
C VAL A 330 -17.79 3.44 -8.53
N LEU A 331 -18.99 3.43 -7.92
CA LEU A 331 -19.70 4.66 -7.57
C LEU A 331 -18.95 5.50 -6.52
N GLN A 332 -18.32 4.86 -5.53
CA GLN A 332 -17.51 5.56 -4.52
C GLN A 332 -16.22 6.14 -5.11
N GLY A 333 -15.57 5.44 -6.03
CA GLY A 333 -14.27 5.86 -6.58
C GLY A 333 -14.37 6.78 -7.80
N LEU A 334 -15.44 6.71 -8.60
CA LEU A 334 -15.54 7.40 -9.89
C LEU A 334 -15.47 8.93 -9.74
N GLY A 335 -16.11 9.49 -8.70
CA GLY A 335 -16.07 10.93 -8.43
C GLY A 335 -14.64 11.43 -8.19
N SER A 336 -13.95 10.84 -7.21
CA SER A 336 -12.54 11.15 -6.92
C SER A 336 -11.62 10.87 -8.11
N LEU A 337 -11.92 9.83 -8.88
CA LEU A 337 -11.14 9.47 -10.08
C LEU A 337 -11.24 10.57 -11.15
N CYS A 338 -12.46 11.04 -11.44
CA CYS A 338 -12.68 12.12 -12.40
C CYS A 338 -12.03 13.44 -11.95
N GLU A 339 -12.06 13.75 -10.66
CA GLU A 339 -11.38 14.93 -10.08
C GLU A 339 -9.86 14.83 -10.25
N LYS A 340 -9.25 13.69 -9.90
CA LYS A 340 -7.78 13.50 -10.01
C LYS A 340 -7.27 13.46 -11.45
N LEU A 341 -8.13 13.08 -12.40
CA LEU A 341 -7.83 13.06 -13.82
C LEU A 341 -8.17 14.38 -14.53
N ASP A 342 -8.65 15.38 -13.80
CA ASP A 342 -9.08 16.69 -14.33
C ASP A 342 -10.06 16.56 -15.50
N MET A 343 -11.11 15.77 -15.31
CA MET A 343 -12.14 15.52 -16.32
C MET A 343 -13.20 16.64 -16.40
N GLY A 344 -13.09 17.67 -15.54
CA GLY A 344 -14.05 18.78 -15.45
C GLY A 344 -13.83 19.91 -16.46
N GLU A 345 -12.66 19.97 -17.10
CA GLU A 345 -12.30 20.98 -18.11
C GLU A 345 -12.62 20.59 -19.56
#